data_AF-A0A847F7A3-F1
#
_entry.id   AF-A0A847F7A3-F1
#
_cell.length_a   1.000
_cell.length_b   1.000
_cell.length_c   1.000
_cell.angle_alpha   90.00
_cell.angle_beta   90.00
_cell.angle_gamma   90.00
#
_symmetry.space_group_name_H-M   'P 1'
#
loop_
_entity.id
_entity.type
_entity.pdbx_description
1 polymer ?
#
loop_
_entity_poly.entity_id
_entity_poly.type
_entity_poly.pdbx_seq_one_letter_code
_entity_poly.pdbx_strand_id
1 'polypeptide(L)'
;MMRLSTLIGPDIKAVLLRGEEAIRAALEDVHAEDIAELVEDLTDEEGIAILQALGPEDGADVIERLPADKQIAILSGLGHEGAAELLVEVDPDDRADLVQELDDDHREEV
;
A
#
# COMPACT_ATOMS: atom_id res chain seq x y z
N MET A 1 -20.05 -10.82 9.73
CA MET A 1 -19.79 -9.89 8.62
C MET A 1 -18.97 -10.63 7.59
N MET A 2 -19.29 -10.53 6.31
CA MET A 2 -18.42 -11.06 5.24
C MET A 2 -17.27 -10.06 5.04
N ARG A 3 -16.03 -10.54 4.89
CA ARG A 3 -14.88 -9.68 4.57
C ARG A 3 -15.03 -9.11 3.17
N LEU A 4 -14.77 -7.82 2.99
CA LEU A 4 -14.83 -7.13 1.69
C LEU A 4 -13.77 -7.69 0.73
N SER A 5 -12.61 -8.09 1.28
CA SER A 5 -11.54 -8.77 0.54
C SER A 5 -11.99 -10.07 -0.12
N THR A 6 -12.98 -10.77 0.43
CA THR A 6 -13.51 -12.01 -0.16
C THR A 6 -14.51 -11.74 -1.31
N LEU A 7 -15.13 -10.56 -1.34
CA LEU A 7 -16.10 -10.19 -2.37
C LEU A 7 -15.43 -9.55 -3.60
N ILE A 8 -14.33 -8.82 -3.39
CA ILE A 8 -13.60 -8.11 -4.45
C ILE A 8 -12.26 -8.78 -4.81
N GLY A 9 -11.69 -9.63 -3.94
CA GLY A 9 -10.38 -10.26 -4.14
C GLY A 9 -10.15 -11.01 -5.46
N PRO A 10 -11.09 -11.84 -5.95
CA PRO A 10 -10.94 -12.50 -7.26
C PRO A 10 -10.95 -11.50 -8.42
N ASP A 11 -11.74 -10.44 -8.30
CA ASP A 11 -11.88 -9.41 -9.31
C ASP A 11 -10.71 -8.42 -9.29
N ILE A 12 -10.15 -8.10 -8.11
CA ILE A 12 -9.02 -7.17 -8.02
C ILE A 12 -7.79 -7.73 -8.75
N LYS A 13 -7.51 -9.03 -8.63
CA LYS A 13 -6.38 -9.64 -9.38
C LYS A 13 -6.58 -9.51 -10.89
N ALA A 14 -7.81 -9.60 -11.37
CA ALA A 14 -8.13 -9.36 -12.77
C ALA A 14 -8.04 -7.87 -13.15
N VAL A 15 -8.30 -6.95 -12.23
CA VAL A 15 -8.11 -5.50 -12.40
C VAL A 15 -6.61 -5.15 -12.48
N LEU A 16 -5.77 -5.73 -11.62
CA LEU A 16 -4.32 -5.50 -11.61
C LEU A 16 -3.68 -5.76 -12.98
N LEU A 17 -4.14 -6.81 -13.68
CA LEU A 17 -3.68 -7.15 -15.04
C LEU A 17 -4.10 -6.14 -16.12
N ARG A 18 -5.04 -5.24 -15.82
CA ARG A 18 -5.53 -4.20 -16.74
C ARG A 18 -4.80 -2.87 -16.60
N GLY A 19 -3.94 -2.72 -15.58
CA GLY A 19 -3.09 -1.55 -15.36
C GLY A 19 -3.67 -0.50 -14.40
N GLU A 20 -2.87 0.52 -14.10
CA GLU A 20 -3.13 1.54 -13.07
C GLU A 20 -4.48 2.25 -13.20
N GLU A 21 -4.86 2.66 -14.42
CA GLU A 21 -6.13 3.37 -14.65
C GLU A 21 -7.35 2.52 -14.27
N ALA A 22 -7.27 1.21 -14.53
CA ALA A 22 -8.33 0.28 -14.14
C ALA A 22 -8.38 0.04 -12.63
N ILE A 23 -7.22 0.03 -11.97
CA ILE A 23 -7.12 -0.09 -10.51
C ILE A 23 -7.72 1.14 -9.86
N ARG A 24 -7.31 2.34 -10.28
CA ARG A 24 -7.84 3.61 -9.79
C ARG A 24 -9.36 3.67 -9.93
N ALA A 25 -9.89 3.34 -11.11
CA ALA A 25 -11.33 3.34 -11.35
C ALA A 25 -12.09 2.29 -10.51
N ALA A 26 -11.45 1.18 -10.14
CA ALA A 26 -12.07 0.16 -9.29
C ALA A 26 -12.10 0.55 -7.81
N LEU A 27 -11.19 1.45 -7.39
CA LEU A 27 -10.99 1.83 -6.00
C LEU A 27 -11.48 3.25 -5.67
N GLU A 28 -11.93 4.04 -6.66
CA GLU A 28 -12.33 5.46 -6.52
C GLU A 28 -13.32 5.71 -5.37
N ASP A 29 -14.25 4.80 -5.13
CA ASP A 29 -15.27 4.90 -4.07
C ASP A 29 -15.04 3.94 -2.89
N VAL A 30 -13.85 3.33 -2.79
CA VAL A 30 -13.51 2.36 -1.74
C VAL A 30 -12.75 3.07 -0.63
N HIS A 31 -13.14 2.82 0.63
CA HIS A 31 -12.48 3.42 1.78
C HIS A 31 -11.07 2.86 1.98
N ALA A 32 -10.15 3.70 2.47
CA ALA A 32 -8.76 3.31 2.71
C ALA A 32 -8.63 2.10 3.65
N GLU A 33 -9.53 1.95 4.64
CA GLU A 33 -9.58 0.77 5.51
C GLU A 33 -9.86 -0.53 4.74
N ASP A 34 -10.81 -0.49 3.80
CA ASP A 34 -11.17 -1.66 3.00
C ASP A 34 -10.07 -1.99 1.97
N ILE A 35 -9.40 -0.97 1.44
CA ILE A 35 -8.23 -1.15 0.56
C ILE A 35 -7.06 -1.73 1.35
N ALA A 36 -6.81 -1.28 2.57
CA ALA A 36 -5.75 -1.82 3.42
C ALA A 36 -6.00 -3.30 3.75
N GLU A 37 -7.23 -3.68 4.13
CA GLU A 37 -7.60 -5.11 4.32
C GLU A 37 -7.37 -5.92 3.04
N LEU A 38 -7.69 -5.36 1.88
CA LEU A 38 -7.43 -6.00 0.59
C LEU A 38 -5.93 -6.18 0.33
N VAL A 39 -5.13 -5.14 0.54
CA VAL A 39 -3.67 -5.14 0.32
C VAL A 39 -2.97 -6.10 1.29
N GLU A 40 -3.44 -6.23 2.53
CA GLU A 40 -2.95 -7.20 3.51
C GLU A 40 -3.09 -8.64 3.00
N ASP A 41 -4.20 -8.97 2.35
CA ASP A 41 -4.48 -10.30 1.76
C ASP A 41 -3.74 -10.54 0.42
N LEU A 42 -3.08 -9.52 -0.16
CA LEU A 42 -2.37 -9.59 -1.45
C LEU A 42 -0.85 -9.76 -1.28
N THR A 43 -0.16 -10.11 -2.37
CA THR A 43 1.30 -10.10 -2.38
C THR A 43 1.85 -8.68 -2.32
N ASP A 44 3.12 -8.50 -1.91
CA ASP A 44 3.74 -7.17 -1.80
C ASP A 44 3.77 -6.46 -3.15
N GLU A 45 4.08 -7.19 -4.23
CA GLU A 45 4.08 -6.69 -5.60
C GLU A 45 2.69 -6.16 -6.03
N GLU A 46 1.63 -6.88 -5.66
CA GLU A 46 0.24 -6.47 -5.93
C GLU A 46 -0.15 -5.24 -5.09
N GLY A 47 0.28 -5.17 -3.83
CA GLY A 47 0.08 -4.02 -2.95
C GLY A 47 0.78 -2.76 -3.45
N ILE A 48 2.03 -2.89 -3.92
CA ILE A 48 2.80 -1.80 -4.55
C ILE A 48 2.05 -1.26 -5.77
N ALA A 49 1.55 -2.14 -6.64
CA ALA A 49 0.78 -1.71 -7.82
C ALA A 49 -0.50 -0.96 -7.44
N ILE A 50 -1.16 -1.35 -6.34
CA ILE A 50 -2.33 -0.61 -5.81
C ILE A 50 -1.90 0.78 -5.33
N LEU A 51 -0.87 0.90 -4.51
CA LEU A 51 -0.45 2.21 -3.99
C LEU A 51 0.04 3.14 -5.10
N GLN A 52 0.77 2.63 -6.09
CA GLN A 52 1.16 3.40 -7.28
C GLN A 52 -0.06 3.89 -8.06
N ALA A 53 -1.08 3.05 -8.21
CA ALA A 53 -2.30 3.40 -8.90
C ALA A 53 -3.16 4.42 -8.14
N LEU A 54 -3.11 4.45 -6.81
CA LEU A 54 -3.77 5.46 -5.98
C LEU A 54 -3.03 6.80 -6.04
N GLY A 55 -1.70 6.75 -5.99
CA GLY A 55 -0.85 7.93 -5.84
C GLY A 55 -0.53 8.23 -4.37
N PRO A 56 0.33 9.23 -4.09
CA PRO A 56 0.89 9.43 -2.77
C PRO A 56 -0.13 9.88 -1.72
N GLU A 57 -1.11 10.72 -2.07
CA GLU A 57 -2.12 11.22 -1.13
C GLU A 57 -3.01 10.07 -0.60
N ASP A 58 -3.74 9.38 -1.49
CA ASP A 58 -4.60 8.25 -1.12
C ASP A 58 -3.79 7.03 -0.63
N GLY A 59 -2.58 6.86 -1.16
CA GLY A 59 -1.69 5.76 -0.77
C GLY A 59 -1.21 5.89 0.67
N ALA A 60 -0.98 7.11 1.17
CA ALA A 60 -0.56 7.35 2.55
C ALA A 60 -1.63 6.88 3.53
N ASP A 61 -2.89 7.22 3.24
CA ASP A 61 -4.05 6.74 4.00
C ASP A 61 -4.10 5.21 4.07
N VAL A 62 -3.88 4.52 2.94
CA VAL A 62 -3.90 3.05 2.91
C VAL A 62 -2.72 2.47 3.66
N ILE A 63 -1.50 3.00 3.47
CA ILE A 63 -0.30 2.40 4.05
C ILE A 63 -0.29 2.53 5.57
N GLU A 64 -0.72 3.66 6.14
CA GLU A 64 -0.81 3.88 7.59
C GLU A 64 -1.70 2.83 8.30
N ARG A 65 -2.65 2.25 7.58
CA ARG A 65 -3.59 1.25 8.11
C ARG A 65 -3.09 -0.19 8.00
N LEU A 66 -1.99 -0.43 7.28
CA LEU A 66 -1.40 -1.75 7.12
C LEU A 66 -0.58 -2.17 8.34
N PRO A 67 -0.40 -3.48 8.57
CA PRO A 67 0.59 -3.99 9.52
C PRO A 67 2.01 -3.48 9.20
N ALA A 68 2.82 -3.21 10.22
CA ALA A 68 4.15 -2.62 10.06
C ALA A 68 5.06 -3.42 9.11
N ASP A 69 5.07 -4.75 9.21
CA ASP A 69 5.83 -5.63 8.32
C ASP A 69 5.42 -5.44 6.84
N LYS A 70 4.13 -5.24 6.59
CA LYS A 70 3.60 -4.98 5.26
C LYS A 70 3.96 -3.59 4.75
N GLN A 71 3.92 -2.58 5.63
CA GLN A 71 4.32 -1.20 5.30
C GLN A 71 5.78 -1.18 4.82
N ILE A 72 6.69 -1.82 5.56
CA ILE A 72 8.11 -1.89 5.23
C ILE A 72 8.33 -2.63 3.90
N ALA A 73 7.71 -3.80 3.73
CA ALA A 73 7.84 -4.56 2.48
C ALA A 73 7.40 -3.75 1.25
N ILE A 74 6.27 -3.03 1.34
CA ILE A 74 5.75 -2.20 0.24
C ILE A 74 6.64 -0.98 -0.01
N LEU A 75 7.04 -0.25 1.05
CA LEU A 75 7.91 0.94 0.93
C LEU A 75 9.27 0.58 0.32
N SER A 76 9.89 -0.51 0.76
CA SER A 76 11.14 -1.02 0.19
C SER A 76 10.98 -1.38 -1.29
N GLY A 77 9.82 -1.92 -1.69
CA GLY A 77 9.53 -2.29 -3.07
C GLY A 77 9.14 -1.11 -4.00
N LEU A 78 8.64 0.01 -3.45
CA LEU A 78 8.36 1.24 -4.22
C LEU A 78 9.63 1.91 -4.75
N GLY A 79 10.79 1.59 -4.16
CA GLY A 79 12.04 2.27 -4.41
C GLY A 79 12.08 3.66 -3.78
N HIS A 80 13.27 4.27 -3.81
CA HIS A 80 13.55 5.46 -2.99
C HIS A 80 12.67 6.68 -3.33
N GLU A 81 12.38 6.92 -4.61
CA GLU A 81 11.57 8.05 -5.05
C GLU A 81 10.09 7.86 -4.68
N GLY A 82 9.50 6.70 -5.00
CA GLY A 82 8.11 6.42 -4.68
C GLY A 82 7.84 6.35 -3.17
N ALA A 83 8.76 5.75 -2.41
CA ALA A 83 8.67 5.74 -0.95
C ALA A 83 8.77 7.16 -0.37
N ALA A 84 9.67 8.00 -0.90
CA ALA A 84 9.80 9.39 -0.44
C ALA A 84 8.55 10.21 -0.75
N GLU A 85 7.98 10.09 -1.95
CA GLU A 85 6.73 10.77 -2.31
C GLU A 85 5.57 10.34 -1.41
N LEU A 86 5.44 9.04 -1.13
CA LEU A 86 4.40 8.52 -0.25
C LEU A 86 4.58 9.00 1.19
N LEU A 87 5.80 8.91 1.74
CA LEU A 87 6.10 9.31 3.10
C LEU A 87 5.86 10.81 3.33
N VAL A 88 5.98 11.67 2.31
CA VAL A 88 5.67 13.10 2.46
C VAL A 88 4.22 13.34 2.87
N GLU A 89 3.30 12.51 2.37
CA GLU A 89 1.86 12.61 2.65
C GLU A 89 1.43 11.92 3.95
N VAL A 90 2.25 10.99 4.47
CA VAL A 90 2.03 10.33 5.77
C VAL A 90 2.14 11.34 6.93
N ASP A 91 1.32 11.14 7.97
CA ASP A 91 1.37 11.96 9.19
C ASP A 91 2.80 12.06 9.75
N PRO A 92 3.25 13.25 10.23
CA PRO A 92 4.62 13.42 10.71
C PRO A 92 5.07 12.43 11.79
N ASP A 93 4.16 12.00 12.67
CA ASP A 93 4.47 11.07 13.76
C ASP A 93 4.65 9.66 13.18
N ASP A 94 3.70 9.19 12.37
CA ASP A 94 3.76 7.87 11.73
C ASP A 94 4.93 7.76 10.73
N ARG A 95 5.23 8.83 9.99
CA ARG A 95 6.40 8.91 9.10
C ARG A 95 7.69 8.71 9.89
N ALA A 96 7.81 9.33 11.07
CA ALA A 96 9.03 9.22 11.86
C ALA A 96 9.29 7.78 12.31
N ASP A 97 8.21 7.04 12.62
CA ASP A 97 8.30 5.63 12.97
C ASP A 97 8.65 4.77 11.74
N LEU A 98 7.97 4.96 10.60
CA LEU A 98 8.26 4.25 9.35
C LEU A 98 9.71 4.42 8.88
N VAL A 99 10.27 5.63 8.96
CA VAL A 99 11.66 5.89 8.57
C VAL A 99 12.64 5.15 9.47
N GLN A 100 12.36 5.06 10.77
CA GLN A 100 13.21 4.30 11.70
C GLN A 100 13.17 2.80 11.39
N GLU A 101 11.99 2.24 11.15
CA GLU A 101 11.80 0.84 10.82
C GLU A 101 12.47 0.47 9.47
N LEU A 102 12.36 1.34 8.44
CA LEU A 102 13.05 1.16 7.15
C LEU A 102 14.58 1.16 7.30
N ASP A 103 15.12 2.05 8.14
CA ASP A 103 16.55 2.13 8.42
C ASP A 103 17.05 0.87 9.14
N ASP A 104 16.24 0.31 10.04
CA ASP A 104 16.59 -0.89 10.81
C ASP A 104 16.49 -2.15 9.94
N ASP A 105 15.45 -2.29 9.11
CA ASP A 105 15.31 -3.38 8.13
C ASP A 105 16.52 -3.42 7.18
N HIS A 106 16.92 -2.26 6.64
CA HIS A 106 18.10 -2.18 5.77
C HIS A 106 19.41 -2.57 6.48
N ARG A 107 19.53 -2.35 7.79
CA ARG A 107 20.71 -2.74 8.59
C ARG A 107 20.74 -4.24 8.88
N GLU A 108 19.60 -4.92 8.91
CA GLU A 108 19.56 -6.38 9.12
C GLU A 108 19.89 -7.17 7.86
N GLU A 109 19.70 -6.59 6.66
CA GLU A 109 20.03 -7.22 5.38
C GLU A 109 21.54 -7.22 5.02
N VAL A 110 22.38 -6.47 5.76
CA VAL A 110 23.84 -6.30 5.50
C VAL A 110 24.76 -7.11 6.41
#